data_AF-A0A932SYH7-F1
#
_entry.id   AF-A0A932SYH7-F1
#
_cell.length_a   1.000
_cell.length_b   1.000
_cell.length_c   1.000
_cell.angle_alpha   90.00
_cell.angle_beta   90.00
_cell.angle_gamma   90.00
#
_symmetry.space_group_name_H-M   'P 1'
#
loop_
_entity.id
_entity.type
_entity.pdbx_description
1 polymer ?
#
loop_
_entity_poly.entity_id
_entity_poly.type
_entity_poly.pdbx_seq_one_letter_code
_entity_poly.pdbx_strand_id
1 'polypeptide(L)'
;MKISKLQMWQTGKFDYEADTGDGSVGALEVLHIGPDSSLVTCDGLYKSPIFSKPIAAKSLLYLQTSFARQADGTIHVTHRADLFVTFPSQTIDVVARIFSPLTVKMTDRTFTEISLFLKMMSMAMSRRPDWVEQITERMDGVADVRKEQVLDLSSQLYTAGRKRESEQPDEEDAHGPRVQEAEGAAPQKPRAEAAPDRRGGGNEPSGAPGGLRVSSAESRDGQSK
;
A
#
# COMPACT_ATOMS: atom_id res chain seq x y z
N MET A 1 15.73 3.98 2.89
CA MET A 1 14.87 3.04 2.11
C MET A 1 15.75 2.36 1.08
N LYS A 2 15.66 1.03 0.91
CA LYS A 2 16.30 0.34 -0.22
C LYS A 2 15.26 0.22 -1.32
N ILE A 3 14.98 1.35 -1.98
CA ILE A 3 14.06 1.39 -3.11
C ILE A 3 14.68 0.57 -4.24
N SER A 4 13.87 -0.26 -4.91
CA SER A 4 14.27 -1.00 -6.10
C SER A 4 14.99 -0.08 -7.09
N LYS A 5 16.10 -0.52 -7.68
CA LYS A 5 16.84 0.24 -8.72
C LYS A 5 16.14 0.14 -10.08
N LEU A 6 14.82 0.04 -10.07
CA LEU A 6 14.00 -0.04 -11.27
C LEU A 6 14.26 1.19 -12.13
N GLN A 7 14.75 0.96 -13.34
CA GLN A 7 14.71 1.91 -14.43
C GLN A 7 13.56 1.53 -15.33
N MET A 8 12.76 2.52 -15.72
CA MET A 8 11.61 2.31 -16.58
C MET A 8 11.45 3.47 -17.54
N TRP A 9 11.18 3.16 -18.79
CA TRP A 9 11.02 4.14 -19.86
C TRP A 9 9.68 3.92 -20.55
N GLN A 10 8.93 4.99 -20.77
CA GLN A 10 7.72 4.91 -21.57
C GLN A 10 8.09 4.87 -23.05
N THR A 11 7.70 3.81 -23.75
CA THR A 11 7.96 3.61 -25.19
C THR A 11 6.71 3.82 -26.04
N GLY A 12 5.53 3.80 -25.42
CA GLY A 12 4.24 4.06 -26.07
C GLY A 12 3.23 4.63 -25.09
N LYS A 13 1.99 4.91 -25.53
CA LYS A 13 0.97 5.53 -24.67
C LYS A 13 0.72 4.71 -23.40
N PHE A 14 0.71 3.38 -23.53
CA PHE A 14 0.50 2.45 -22.43
C PHE A 14 1.64 1.43 -22.32
N ASP A 15 2.73 1.65 -23.06
CA ASP A 15 3.84 0.71 -23.21
C ASP A 15 5.08 1.24 -22.51
N TYR A 16 5.76 0.35 -21.80
CA TYR A 16 6.94 0.66 -21.01
C TYR A 16 7.98 -0.45 -21.17
N GLU A 17 9.25 -0.08 -21.09
CA GLU A 17 10.36 -1.01 -20.91
C GLU A 17 10.98 -0.80 -19.53
N ALA A 18 11.43 -1.87 -18.90
CA ALA A 18 11.97 -1.84 -17.55
C ALA A 18 13.22 -2.72 -17.40
N ASP A 19 14.14 -2.24 -16.56
CA ASP A 19 15.31 -2.97 -16.06
C ASP A 19 15.37 -2.82 -14.54
N THR A 20 15.35 -3.94 -13.81
CA THR A 20 15.37 -3.97 -12.34
C THR A 20 16.80 -3.99 -11.76
N GLY A 21 17.82 -4.10 -12.61
CA GLY A 21 19.24 -4.11 -12.22
C GLY A 21 19.70 -5.40 -11.53
N ASP A 22 18.82 -6.37 -11.36
CA ASP A 22 19.11 -7.70 -10.79
C ASP A 22 19.25 -8.79 -11.87
N GLY A 23 19.25 -8.40 -13.14
CA GLY A 23 19.26 -9.28 -14.30
C GLY A 23 17.86 -9.53 -14.90
N SER A 24 16.80 -8.93 -14.34
CA SER A 24 15.48 -8.93 -14.96
C SER A 24 15.28 -7.71 -15.86
N VAL A 25 14.83 -7.96 -17.09
CA VAL A 25 14.38 -6.94 -18.04
C VAL A 25 13.01 -7.32 -18.58
N GLY A 26 12.19 -6.35 -18.94
CA GLY A 26 10.87 -6.66 -19.49
C GLY A 26 10.15 -5.48 -20.12
N ALA A 27 9.11 -5.81 -20.87
CA ALA A 27 8.17 -4.86 -21.43
C ALA A 27 6.84 -4.97 -20.69
N LEU A 28 6.24 -3.82 -20.36
CA LEU A 28 4.94 -3.72 -19.70
C LEU A 28 3.94 -3.02 -20.62
N GLU A 29 2.71 -3.50 -20.61
CA GLU A 29 1.58 -2.87 -21.29
C GLU A 29 0.44 -2.66 -20.28
N VAL A 30 -0.06 -1.43 -20.21
CA VAL A 30 -1.22 -1.10 -19.37
C VAL A 30 -2.50 -1.38 -20.14
N LEU A 31 -3.15 -2.49 -19.81
CA LEU A 31 -4.38 -2.94 -20.45
C LEU A 31 -5.62 -2.17 -19.99
N HIS A 32 -5.63 -1.73 -18.72
CA HIS A 32 -6.77 -1.03 -18.14
C HIS A 32 -6.33 -0.05 -17.07
N ILE A 33 -6.96 1.13 -17.07
CA ILE A 33 -6.89 2.14 -15.99
C ILE A 33 -8.31 2.58 -15.69
N GLY A 34 -8.77 2.29 -14.47
CA GLY A 34 -10.04 2.68 -13.92
C GLY A 34 -9.89 3.46 -12.61
N PRO A 35 -11.00 3.92 -12.00
CA PRO A 35 -10.97 4.69 -10.76
C PRO A 35 -10.54 3.87 -9.54
N ASP A 36 -10.78 2.57 -9.55
CA ASP A 36 -10.54 1.64 -8.44
C ASP A 36 -9.67 0.44 -8.85
N SER A 37 -9.26 0.35 -10.11
CA SER A 37 -8.48 -0.77 -10.58
C SER A 37 -7.59 -0.45 -11.78
N SER A 38 -6.51 -1.21 -11.91
CA SER A 38 -5.66 -1.20 -13.11
C SER A 38 -5.16 -2.61 -13.42
N LEU A 39 -4.95 -2.87 -14.70
CA LEU A 39 -4.50 -4.17 -15.20
C LEU A 39 -3.28 -3.94 -16.10
N VAL A 40 -2.20 -4.66 -15.81
CA VAL A 40 -0.92 -4.53 -16.52
C VAL A 40 -0.39 -5.90 -16.88
N THR A 41 0.00 -6.09 -18.13
CA THR A 41 0.77 -7.27 -18.57
C THR A 41 2.25 -6.96 -18.55
N CYS A 42 3.07 -7.97 -18.30
CA CYS A 42 4.51 -7.86 -18.39
C CYS A 42 5.11 -9.12 -19.01
N ASP A 43 5.88 -8.92 -20.07
CA ASP A 43 6.72 -9.95 -20.69
C ASP A 43 8.17 -9.69 -20.27
N GLY A 44 8.77 -10.65 -19.55
CA GLY A 44 10.08 -10.46 -18.92
C GLY A 44 11.05 -11.61 -19.17
N LEU A 45 12.33 -11.27 -19.09
CA LEU A 45 13.46 -12.19 -19.12
C LEU A 45 14.31 -11.97 -17.88
N TYR A 46 14.62 -13.05 -17.17
CA TYR A 46 15.57 -13.04 -16.07
C TYR A 46 16.85 -13.78 -16.43
N LYS A 47 17.99 -13.11 -16.30
CA LYS A 47 19.31 -13.70 -16.50
C LYS A 47 20.00 -13.87 -15.14
N SER A 48 20.18 -15.13 -14.74
CA SER A 48 20.96 -15.48 -13.55
C SER A 48 22.40 -15.84 -13.91
N PRO A 49 23.40 -15.55 -13.05
CA PRO A 49 24.74 -16.11 -13.18
C PRO A 49 24.78 -17.65 -13.11
N ILE A 50 23.75 -18.28 -12.54
CA ILE A 50 23.71 -19.72 -12.26
C ILE A 50 23.13 -20.51 -13.45
N PHE A 51 22.31 -19.88 -14.29
CA PHE A 51 21.65 -20.53 -15.43
C PHE A 51 22.30 -20.11 -16.75
N SER A 52 22.58 -21.08 -17.61
CA SER A 52 23.12 -20.82 -18.95
C SER A 52 22.09 -20.21 -19.91
N LYS A 53 20.79 -20.39 -19.64
CA LYS A 53 19.69 -19.83 -20.43
C LYS A 53 18.87 -18.84 -19.59
N PRO A 54 18.46 -17.69 -20.17
CA PRO A 54 17.51 -16.79 -19.52
C PRO A 54 16.17 -17.50 -19.24
N ILE A 55 15.53 -17.10 -18.15
CA ILE A 55 14.19 -17.55 -17.78
C ILE A 55 13.20 -16.54 -18.31
N ALA A 56 12.36 -16.95 -19.26
CA ALA A 56 11.25 -16.15 -19.74
C ALA A 56 10.03 -16.29 -18.83
N ALA A 57 9.35 -15.18 -18.59
CA ALA A 57 8.12 -15.12 -17.81
C ALA A 57 7.13 -14.21 -18.52
N LYS A 58 5.85 -14.59 -18.47
CA LYS A 58 4.74 -13.67 -18.75
C LYS A 58 3.98 -13.47 -17.46
N SER A 59 3.55 -12.25 -17.19
CA SER A 59 2.78 -11.95 -15.99
C SER A 59 1.65 -10.97 -16.24
N LEU A 60 0.67 -11.03 -15.34
CA LEU A 60 -0.48 -10.15 -15.27
C LEU A 60 -0.56 -9.61 -13.84
N LEU A 61 -0.50 -8.29 -13.70
CA LEU A 61 -0.68 -7.59 -12.44
C LEU A 61 -2.07 -6.94 -12.45
N TYR A 62 -2.88 -7.30 -11.45
CA TYR A 62 -4.14 -6.64 -11.17
C TYR A 62 -4.03 -5.85 -9.88
N LEU A 63 -4.10 -4.53 -9.97
CA LEU A 63 -4.06 -3.63 -8.82
C LEU A 63 -5.47 -3.10 -8.57
N GLN A 64 -5.96 -3.31 -7.36
CA GLN A 64 -7.24 -2.82 -6.86
C GLN A 64 -6.99 -1.77 -5.78
N THR A 65 -7.84 -0.74 -5.76
CA THR A 65 -7.77 0.35 -4.79
C THR A 65 -9.16 0.57 -4.21
N SER A 66 -9.27 0.56 -2.89
CA SER A 66 -10.50 0.90 -2.18
C SER A 66 -10.29 2.15 -1.33
N PHE A 67 -11.37 2.93 -1.20
CA PHE A 67 -11.39 4.19 -0.47
C PHE A 67 -12.41 4.08 0.66
N ALA A 68 -11.98 4.37 1.89
CA ALA A 68 -12.84 4.39 3.06
C ALA A 68 -12.69 5.73 3.78
N ARG A 69 -13.80 6.46 3.94
CA ARG A 69 -13.83 7.67 4.77
C ARG A 69 -13.97 7.28 6.24
N GLN A 70 -13.04 7.76 7.07
CA GLN A 70 -13.10 7.62 8.52
C GLN A 70 -14.00 8.68 9.16
N ALA A 71 -14.33 8.46 10.45
CA ALA A 71 -15.20 9.34 11.22
C ALA A 71 -14.65 10.76 11.36
N ASP A 72 -13.34 10.92 11.32
CA ASP A 72 -12.62 12.21 11.33
C ASP A 72 -12.61 12.91 9.95
N GLY A 73 -13.22 12.31 8.92
CA GLY A 73 -13.24 12.80 7.55
C GLY A 73 -12.01 12.42 6.72
N THR A 74 -11.01 11.74 7.29
CA THR A 74 -9.81 11.27 6.59
C THR A 74 -10.16 10.14 5.62
N ILE A 75 -9.61 10.18 4.41
CA ILE A 75 -9.74 9.07 3.44
C ILE A 75 -8.59 8.10 3.64
N HIS A 76 -8.92 6.86 4.01
CA HIS A 76 -8.00 5.73 4.01
C HIS A 76 -8.07 5.03 2.66
N VAL A 77 -6.90 4.79 2.09
CA VAL A 77 -6.74 4.14 0.79
C VAL A 77 -6.07 2.80 1.02
N THR A 78 -6.72 1.72 0.59
CA THR A 78 -6.16 0.38 0.67
C THR A 78 -5.91 -0.13 -0.74
N HIS A 79 -4.68 -0.54 -1.00
CA HIS A 79 -4.31 -1.15 -2.26
C HIS A 79 -4.17 -2.67 -2.08
N ARG A 80 -4.62 -3.44 -3.07
CA ARG A 80 -4.42 -4.88 -3.18
C ARG A 80 -3.86 -5.18 -4.56
N ALA A 81 -2.77 -5.94 -4.62
CA ALA A 81 -2.18 -6.37 -5.88
C ALA A 81 -2.19 -7.90 -5.97
N ASP A 82 -2.75 -8.43 -7.05
CA ASP A 82 -2.68 -9.84 -7.40
C ASP A 82 -1.76 -9.99 -8.63
N LEU A 83 -0.68 -10.77 -8.49
CA LEU A 83 0.30 -11.03 -9.56
C LEU A 83 0.22 -12.47 -10.02
N PHE A 84 -0.13 -12.67 -11.28
CA PHE A 84 -0.17 -13.97 -11.94
C PHE A 84 1.07 -14.11 -12.83
N VAL A 85 1.84 -15.18 -12.68
CA VAL A 85 3.06 -15.42 -13.46
C VAL A 85 2.99 -16.79 -14.10
N THR A 86 3.35 -16.86 -15.39
CA THR A 86 3.51 -18.12 -16.12
C THR A 86 4.91 -18.21 -16.71
N PHE A 87 5.46 -19.42 -16.70
CA PHE A 87 6.76 -19.74 -17.27
C PHE A 87 6.58 -20.81 -18.36
N PRO A 88 7.27 -20.71 -19.50
CA PRO A 88 7.27 -21.76 -20.50
C PRO A 88 7.69 -23.11 -19.91
N SER A 89 6.99 -24.17 -20.30
CA SER A 89 6.84 -25.45 -19.58
C SER A 89 8.10 -26.26 -19.26
N GLN A 90 9.27 -25.95 -19.83
CA GLN A 90 10.49 -26.72 -19.59
C GLN A 90 11.23 -26.36 -18.28
N THR A 91 10.81 -25.33 -17.53
CA THR A 91 11.58 -24.82 -16.37
C THR A 91 10.77 -24.63 -15.08
N ILE A 92 9.50 -25.06 -15.05
CA ILE A 92 8.52 -24.68 -14.02
C ILE A 92 8.94 -25.09 -12.59
N ASP A 93 9.38 -26.34 -12.37
CA ASP A 93 9.65 -26.83 -11.01
C ASP A 93 10.88 -26.18 -10.35
N VAL A 94 11.90 -25.85 -11.13
CA VAL A 94 13.14 -25.21 -10.64
C VAL A 94 12.90 -23.73 -10.38
N VAL A 95 12.18 -23.05 -11.29
CA VAL A 95 11.82 -21.64 -11.16
C VAL A 95 10.87 -21.44 -9.98
N ALA A 96 9.82 -22.25 -9.85
CA ALA A 96 8.88 -22.15 -8.73
C ALA A 96 9.58 -22.29 -7.37
N ARG A 97 10.55 -23.20 -7.23
CA ARG A 97 11.34 -23.38 -5.99
C ARG A 97 12.24 -22.20 -5.64
N ILE A 98 12.79 -21.51 -6.65
CA ILE A 98 13.74 -20.41 -6.45
C ILE A 98 13.00 -19.09 -6.21
N PHE A 99 11.93 -18.84 -6.96
CA PHE A 99 11.23 -17.56 -6.94
C PHE A 99 10.12 -17.49 -5.89
N SER A 100 9.41 -18.59 -5.59
CA SER A 100 8.25 -18.55 -4.67
C SER A 100 8.56 -17.94 -3.27
N PRO A 101 9.68 -18.27 -2.59
CA PRO A 101 9.96 -17.71 -1.26
C PRO A 101 10.44 -16.25 -1.29
N LEU A 102 11.09 -15.84 -2.38
CA LEU A 102 11.75 -14.54 -2.50
C LEU A 102 10.78 -13.48 -3.05
N THR A 103 9.96 -13.85 -4.04
CA THR A 103 8.97 -12.96 -4.67
C THR A 103 7.93 -12.52 -3.66
N VAL A 104 7.39 -13.40 -2.80
CA VAL A 104 6.36 -13.01 -1.82
C VAL A 104 6.88 -11.97 -0.82
N LYS A 105 8.05 -12.21 -0.21
CA LYS A 105 8.62 -11.28 0.79
C LYS A 105 9.10 -9.95 0.18
N MET A 106 9.61 -9.99 -1.05
CA MET A 106 10.06 -8.78 -1.75
C MET A 106 8.90 -7.96 -2.29
N THR A 107 7.82 -8.60 -2.77
CA THR A 107 6.62 -7.91 -3.24
C THR A 107 5.92 -7.19 -2.10
N ASP A 108 5.72 -7.82 -0.94
CA ASP A 108 5.07 -7.16 0.20
C ASP A 108 5.86 -5.93 0.68
N ARG A 109 7.19 -6.05 0.74
CA ARG A 109 8.05 -4.93 1.11
C ARG A 109 8.01 -3.82 0.06
N THR A 110 8.13 -4.16 -1.21
CA THR A 110 8.10 -3.18 -2.32
C THR A 110 6.76 -2.45 -2.33
N PHE A 111 5.67 -3.19 -2.13
CA PHE A 111 4.33 -2.64 -2.07
C PHE A 111 4.11 -1.72 -0.86
N THR A 112 4.64 -2.11 0.30
CA THR A 112 4.64 -1.27 1.51
C THR A 112 5.43 0.02 1.28
N GLU A 113 6.63 -0.07 0.67
CA GLU A 113 7.47 1.08 0.38
C GLU A 113 6.80 2.02 -0.65
N ILE A 114 6.15 1.49 -1.69
CA ILE A 114 5.37 2.27 -2.66
C ILE A 114 4.17 2.95 -1.98
N SER A 115 3.41 2.22 -1.16
CA SER A 115 2.26 2.77 -0.44
C SER A 115 2.67 3.90 0.51
N LEU A 116 3.81 3.74 1.20
CA LEU A 116 4.37 4.78 2.05
C LEU A 116 4.82 5.99 1.22
N PHE A 117 5.46 5.77 0.07
CA PHE A 117 5.81 6.84 -0.86
C PHE A 117 4.58 7.62 -1.32
N LEU A 118 3.50 6.94 -1.74
CA LEU A 118 2.25 7.56 -2.16
C LEU A 118 1.62 8.39 -1.02
N LYS A 119 1.63 7.87 0.22
CA LYS A 119 1.18 8.61 1.40
C LYS A 119 2.01 9.88 1.61
N MET A 120 3.34 9.78 1.58
CA MET A 120 4.23 10.94 1.74
C MET A 120 4.00 11.97 0.63
N MET A 121 3.81 11.52 -0.61
CA MET A 121 3.53 12.40 -1.74
C MET A 121 2.19 13.13 -1.58
N SER A 122 1.13 12.43 -1.20
CA SER A 122 -0.18 13.04 -0.92
C SER A 122 -0.12 14.09 0.20
N MET A 123 0.63 13.80 1.27
CA MET A 123 0.89 14.76 2.34
C MET A 123 1.71 15.96 1.86
N ALA A 124 2.73 15.74 1.03
CA ALA A 124 3.56 16.80 0.49
C ALA A 124 2.78 17.71 -0.47
N MET A 125 1.96 17.14 -1.35
CA MET A 125 1.05 17.89 -2.23
C MET A 125 0.11 18.81 -1.43
N SER A 126 -0.40 18.31 -0.30
CA SER A 126 -1.34 19.07 0.53
C SER A 126 -0.68 20.15 1.39
N ARG A 127 0.63 20.07 1.67
CA ARG A 127 1.32 20.93 2.67
C ARG A 127 2.53 21.70 2.15
N ARG A 128 3.19 21.21 1.09
CA ARG A 128 4.45 21.72 0.53
C ARG A 128 4.45 21.56 -1.00
N PRO A 129 3.56 22.26 -1.73
CA PRO A 129 3.49 22.16 -3.19
C PRO A 129 4.82 22.52 -3.87
N ASP A 130 5.57 23.50 -3.34
CA ASP A 130 6.89 23.91 -3.86
C ASP A 130 7.90 22.75 -3.88
N TRP A 131 7.82 21.85 -2.90
CA TRP A 131 8.70 20.67 -2.86
C TRP A 131 8.30 19.63 -3.93
N VAL A 132 7.00 19.52 -4.21
CA VAL A 132 6.49 18.65 -5.29
C VAL A 132 6.93 19.18 -6.66
N GLU A 133 6.91 20.49 -6.84
CA GLU A 133 7.43 21.16 -8.05
C GLU A 133 8.90 20.81 -8.31
N GLN A 134 9.77 21.04 -7.31
CA GLN A 134 11.20 20.71 -7.40
C GLN A 134 11.49 19.24 -7.71
N ILE A 135 10.67 18.31 -7.19
CA ILE A 135 10.82 16.89 -7.50
C ILE A 135 10.38 16.60 -8.93
N THR A 136 9.28 17.19 -9.36
CA THR A 136 8.69 16.97 -10.68
C THR A 136 9.62 17.45 -11.78
N GLU A 137 10.31 18.58 -11.58
CA GLU A 137 11.36 19.09 -12.47
C GLU A 137 12.52 18.10 -12.67
N ARG A 138 12.83 17.30 -11.65
CA ARG A 138 13.92 16.31 -11.65
C ARG A 138 13.49 14.92 -12.11
N MET A 139 12.24 14.75 -12.54
CA MET A 139 11.75 13.48 -13.05
C MET A 139 12.26 13.25 -14.49
N ASP A 140 13.41 12.61 -14.60
CA ASP A 140 13.94 12.13 -15.87
C ASP A 140 13.09 10.97 -16.41
N GLY A 141 12.89 10.91 -17.73
CA GLY A 141 12.14 9.83 -18.38
C GLY A 141 10.60 9.89 -18.23
N VAL A 142 10.07 10.94 -17.59
CA VAL A 142 8.63 11.20 -17.50
C VAL A 142 8.24 12.28 -18.52
N ALA A 143 7.20 11.99 -19.33
CA ALA A 143 6.66 12.95 -20.30
C ALA A 143 6.14 14.23 -19.62
N ASP A 144 6.36 15.38 -20.25
CA ASP A 144 6.02 16.70 -19.67
C ASP A 144 4.53 16.84 -19.34
N VAL A 145 3.64 16.29 -20.18
CA VAL A 145 2.20 16.26 -19.91
C VAL A 145 1.88 15.59 -18.57
N ARG A 146 2.63 14.55 -18.18
CA ARG A 146 2.42 13.88 -16.88
C ARG A 146 2.99 14.69 -15.72
N LYS A 147 4.08 15.43 -15.95
CA LYS A 147 4.62 16.36 -14.96
C LYS A 147 3.59 17.45 -14.65
N GLU A 148 2.99 18.05 -15.68
CA GLU A 148 1.92 19.05 -15.53
C GLU A 148 0.72 18.49 -14.75
N GLN A 149 0.27 17.27 -15.06
CA GLN A 149 -0.83 16.62 -14.32
C GLN A 149 -0.54 16.45 -12.82
N VAL A 150 0.72 16.16 -12.46
CA VAL A 150 1.13 16.05 -11.05
C VAL A 150 1.08 17.41 -10.36
N LEU A 151 1.53 18.48 -11.03
CA LEU A 151 1.49 19.85 -10.50
C LEU A 151 0.05 20.34 -10.32
N ASP A 152 -0.81 20.10 -11.30
CA ASP A 152 -2.24 20.44 -11.23
C ASP A 152 -2.94 19.74 -10.07
N LEU A 153 -2.69 18.44 -9.90
CA LEU A 153 -3.21 17.66 -8.78
C LEU A 153 -2.69 18.20 -7.44
N SER A 154 -1.41 18.56 -7.35
CA SER A 154 -0.82 19.15 -6.15
C SER A 154 -1.51 20.45 -5.77
N SER A 155 -1.77 21.34 -6.74
CA SER A 155 -2.48 22.61 -6.52
C SER A 155 -3.91 22.40 -6.01
N GLN A 156 -4.64 21.44 -6.60
CA GLN A 156 -5.98 21.08 -6.17
C GLN A 156 -6.00 20.56 -4.73
N LEU A 157 -5.08 19.65 -4.38
CA LEU A 157 -4.98 19.09 -3.04
C LEU A 157 -4.58 20.13 -2.00
N TYR A 158 -3.64 21.02 -2.32
CA TYR A 158 -3.24 22.12 -1.44
C TYR A 158 -4.43 23.05 -1.13
N THR A 159 -5.17 23.47 -2.16
CA THR A 159 -6.34 24.34 -2.00
C THR A 159 -7.44 23.66 -1.18
N ALA A 160 -7.72 22.39 -1.45
CA ALA A 160 -8.70 21.61 -0.70
C ALA A 160 -8.27 21.33 0.75
N GLY A 161 -6.96 21.25 1.03
CA GLY A 161 -6.40 21.13 2.36
C GLY A 161 -6.59 22.41 3.17
N ARG A 162 -6.20 23.56 2.59
CA ARG A 162 -6.38 24.88 3.23
C ARG A 162 -7.83 25.18 3.58
N LYS A 163 -8.76 24.81 2.69
CA LYS A 163 -10.20 24.99 2.94
C LYS A 163 -10.68 24.18 4.15
N ARG A 164 -10.23 22.93 4.28
CA ARG A 164 -10.55 22.06 5.43
C ARG A 164 -9.99 22.60 6.74
N GLU A 165 -8.77 23.16 6.72
CA GLU A 165 -8.17 23.80 7.89
C GLU A 165 -8.95 25.06 8.32
N SER A 166 -9.43 25.86 7.36
CA SER A 166 -10.25 27.06 7.67
C SER A 166 -11.68 26.75 8.13
N GLU A 167 -12.18 25.54 7.88
CA GLU A 167 -13.53 25.10 8.25
C GLU A 167 -13.57 24.33 9.58
N GLN A 168 -12.42 24.00 10.17
CA GLN A 168 -12.34 23.45 11.52
C GLN A 168 -12.47 24.60 12.54
N PRO A 169 -13.51 24.63 13.39
CA PRO A 169 -13.66 25.65 14.41
C PRO A 169 -12.57 25.46 15.47
N ASP A 170 -11.89 26.56 15.83
CA ASP A 170 -10.96 26.63 16.95
C ASP A 170 -11.68 26.22 18.24
N GLU A 171 -11.45 25.00 18.73
CA GLU A 171 -11.81 24.58 20.11
C GLU A 171 -10.84 25.20 21.15
N GLU A 172 -10.36 26.42 20.94
CA GLU A 172 -9.33 27.07 21.78
C GLU A 172 -9.84 28.24 22.63
N ASP A 173 -11.16 28.34 22.84
CA ASP A 173 -11.77 29.37 23.70
C ASP A 173 -12.56 28.79 24.88
N ALA A 174 -12.01 27.75 25.52
CA ALA A 174 -12.48 27.24 26.82
C ALA A 174 -11.42 27.41 27.92
N HIS A 175 -10.83 28.61 28.04
CA HIS A 175 -10.17 29.03 29.29
C HIS A 175 -11.24 29.52 30.29
N GLY A 176 -11.88 28.56 30.98
CA GLY A 176 -12.65 28.83 32.20
C GLY A 176 -11.73 29.01 33.42
N PRO A 177 -12.12 29.80 34.44
CA PRO A 177 -11.19 30.32 35.43
C PRO A 177 -10.68 29.27 36.42
N ARG A 178 -9.42 29.48 36.80
CA ARG A 178 -8.61 28.83 37.85
C ARG A 178 -9.43 28.50 39.12
N VAL A 179 -9.59 27.20 39.41
CA VAL A 179 -10.12 26.71 40.69
C VAL A 179 -8.98 26.70 41.72
N GLN A 180 -9.21 27.40 42.84
CA GLN A 180 -8.36 27.39 44.04
C GLN A 180 -8.45 26.04 44.77
N GLU A 181 -7.35 25.69 45.42
CA GLU A 181 -7.16 24.52 46.26
C GLU A 181 -8.26 24.32 47.32
N ALA A 182 -8.67 23.07 47.49
CA ALA A 182 -9.15 22.57 48.78
C ALA A 182 -8.70 21.11 48.95
N GLU A 183 -7.81 20.92 49.91
CA GLU A 183 -7.42 19.64 50.51
C GLU A 183 -8.63 18.78 50.93
N GLY A 184 -8.47 17.46 50.88
CA GLY A 184 -9.05 16.60 51.90
C GLY A 184 -9.74 15.31 51.43
N ALA A 185 -9.22 14.21 51.99
CA ALA A 185 -9.89 12.93 52.25
C ALA A 185 -9.73 11.78 51.23
N ALA A 186 -9.19 10.70 51.80
CA ALA A 186 -8.70 9.46 51.22
C ALA A 186 -9.84 8.44 50.89
N PRO A 187 -9.51 7.30 50.25
CA PRO A 187 -10.48 6.44 49.56
C PRO A 187 -11.06 5.34 50.46
N GLN A 188 -12.30 4.92 50.19
CA GLN A 188 -12.87 3.66 50.67
C GLN A 188 -13.16 2.69 49.51
N LYS A 189 -12.63 1.48 49.63
CA LYS A 189 -12.98 0.22 48.92
C LYS A 189 -13.60 -0.74 49.97
N PRO A 190 -14.08 -1.95 49.61
CA PRO A 190 -14.93 -2.37 48.50
C PRO A 190 -16.09 -3.27 49.01
N ARG A 191 -17.01 -3.71 48.14
CA ARG A 191 -17.79 -4.94 48.42
C ARG A 191 -18.03 -5.76 47.16
N ALA A 192 -17.83 -7.06 47.33
CA ALA A 192 -17.69 -8.13 46.35
C ALA A 192 -19.03 -8.75 45.91
N GLU A 193 -18.96 -9.56 44.84
CA GLU A 193 -19.75 -10.77 44.47
C GLU A 193 -20.03 -10.75 42.96
N ALA A 194 -20.09 -11.84 42.20
CA ALA A 194 -19.63 -13.22 42.26
C ALA A 194 -19.89 -13.78 40.84
N ALA A 195 -19.06 -14.70 40.35
CA ALA A 195 -19.32 -15.49 39.15
C ALA A 195 -20.23 -16.71 39.48
N PRO A 196 -20.94 -17.28 38.49
CA PRO A 196 -20.51 -18.58 37.93
C PRO A 196 -20.72 -18.67 36.40
N ASP A 197 -19.79 -19.22 35.61
CA ASP A 197 -19.55 -20.64 35.23
C ASP A 197 -20.73 -21.34 34.52
N ARG A 198 -20.60 -21.64 33.21
CA ARG A 198 -20.51 -23.01 32.62
C ARG A 198 -20.87 -23.12 31.12
N ARG A 199 -19.89 -23.69 30.39
CA ARG A 199 -19.90 -24.86 29.45
C ARG A 199 -20.88 -24.98 28.26
N GLY A 200 -20.28 -25.39 27.14
CA GLY A 200 -20.81 -26.26 26.07
C GLY A 200 -20.41 -25.75 24.68
N GLY A 201 -19.67 -26.41 23.78
CA GLY A 201 -19.35 -27.82 23.56
C GLY A 201 -20.04 -28.33 22.29
N GLY A 202 -19.29 -28.61 21.20
CA GLY A 202 -19.79 -29.48 20.11
C GLY A 202 -19.34 -29.23 18.65
N ASN A 203 -18.36 -30.03 18.20
CA ASN A 203 -18.23 -30.76 16.93
C ASN A 203 -18.27 -30.12 15.50
N GLU A 204 -17.14 -30.34 14.81
CA GLU A 204 -16.89 -30.62 13.37
C GLU A 204 -17.76 -31.77 12.78
N PRO A 205 -17.86 -32.06 11.44
CA PRO A 205 -16.71 -32.16 10.50
C PRO A 205 -16.92 -31.95 8.96
N SER A 206 -15.77 -32.01 8.23
CA SER A 206 -15.53 -32.67 6.91
C SER A 206 -15.61 -31.89 5.58
N GLY A 207 -14.49 -31.92 4.80
CA GLY A 207 -14.49 -32.21 3.33
C GLY A 207 -13.91 -31.18 2.33
N ALA A 208 -12.64 -31.37 1.91
CA ALA A 208 -11.78 -30.93 0.75
C ALA A 208 -12.38 -30.22 -0.53
N PRO A 209 -11.59 -29.61 -1.47
CA PRO A 209 -10.13 -29.68 -1.69
C PRO A 209 -9.37 -28.33 -1.84
N GLY A 210 -8.04 -28.40 -1.78
CA GLY A 210 -7.12 -27.26 -1.66
C GLY A 210 -6.83 -26.50 -2.96
N GLY A 211 -7.10 -25.20 -2.91
CA GLY A 211 -6.37 -24.16 -3.64
C GLY A 211 -5.65 -23.28 -2.62
N LEU A 212 -4.41 -22.84 -2.91
CA LEU A 212 -3.66 -21.99 -1.99
C LEU A 212 -4.26 -20.58 -1.99
N ARG A 213 -5.28 -20.39 -1.14
CA ARG A 213 -5.93 -19.11 -0.85
C ARG A 213 -5.11 -18.42 0.24
N VAL A 214 -4.28 -17.45 -0.12
CA VAL A 214 -3.62 -16.61 0.88
C VAL A 214 -4.60 -15.49 1.26
N SER A 215 -5.29 -15.69 2.38
CA SER A 215 -6.12 -14.66 3.03
C SER A 215 -5.30 -14.05 4.16
N SER A 216 -4.84 -12.82 4.01
CA SER A 216 -4.26 -12.07 5.12
C SER A 216 -5.42 -11.56 5.98
N ALA A 217 -5.68 -12.24 7.10
CA ALA A 217 -6.63 -11.79 8.11
C ALA A 217 -5.91 -10.82 9.06
N GLU A 218 -6.26 -9.54 9.01
CA GLU A 218 -5.93 -8.59 10.07
C GLU A 218 -6.71 -8.98 11.33
N SER A 219 -6.03 -9.59 12.30
CA SER A 219 -6.50 -9.67 13.67
C SER A 219 -6.46 -8.27 14.27
N ARG A 220 -7.65 -7.70 14.45
CA ARG A 220 -7.91 -6.78 15.57
C ARG A 220 -7.81 -7.61 16.85
N ASP A 221 -6.97 -7.18 17.77
CA ASP A 221 -7.33 -7.19 19.18
C ASP A 221 -6.70 -5.98 19.85
N GLY A 222 -7.58 -5.12 20.34
CA GLY A 222 -7.26 -4.10 21.31
C GLY A 222 -7.56 -4.61 22.72
N GLN A 223 -6.82 -4.03 23.66
CA GLN A 223 -7.15 -3.79 25.06
C GLN A 223 -6.84 -4.87 26.13
N SER A 224 -5.80 -4.51 26.89
CA SER A 224 -5.83 -4.23 28.35
C SER A 224 -5.51 -5.37 29.31
N LYS A 225 -4.26 -5.42 29.79
CA LYS A 225 -3.83 -4.83 31.07
C LYS A 225 -2.31 -4.90 31.22
#